data_AF-A0A672Y2Z7-F1
#
_entry.id   AF-A0A672Y2Z7-F1
#
_cell.length_a   1.000
_cell.length_b   1.000
_cell.length_c   1.000
_cell.angle_alpha   90.00
_cell.angle_beta   90.00
_cell.angle_gamma   90.00
#
_symmetry.space_group_name_H-M   'P 1'
#
loop_
_entity.id
_entity.type
_entity.pdbx_description
1 polymer ?
#
loop_
_entity_poly.entity_id
_entity_poly.type
_entity_poly.pdbx_seq_one_letter_code
_entity_poly.pdbx_strand_id
1 'polypeptide(L)'
;MAPLSLGLLLLVFHWRPRLSILLRCCSCPLALADILLIRDSFGEQHVVEVLTEEMDEGRSDTDSHHSNVFQKTLLRYYLYEGLRYVWLDRKGAYCPVSVLSEDWTCKDLHGFQRGLSLEEQVLRRRIYGPNLIDVPVKSYMRLLFEEVLNPFYVFQVCSIILWTIDNYYYYASCILIISILSISISLHEIRKVRL
;
A
#
# COMPACT_ATOMS: atom_id res chain seq x y z
N MET A 1 -15.00 20.90 -27.50
CA MET A 1 -14.62 19.49 -27.78
C MET A 1 -13.31 19.06 -27.09
N ALA A 2 -12.25 19.89 -27.02
CA ALA A 2 -10.98 19.53 -26.39
C ALA A 2 -10.94 19.31 -24.85
N PRO A 3 -11.76 19.96 -24.00
CA PRO A 3 -11.67 19.73 -22.54
C PRO A 3 -12.27 18.38 -22.12
N LEU A 4 -13.24 17.87 -22.87
CA LEU A 4 -13.87 16.56 -22.61
C LEU A 4 -12.91 15.40 -22.90
N SER A 5 -12.08 15.51 -23.96
CA SER A 5 -11.08 14.48 -24.27
C SER A 5 -9.97 14.40 -23.24
N LEU A 6 -9.56 15.55 -22.66
CA LEU A 6 -8.54 15.59 -21.62
C LEU A 6 -9.06 14.98 -20.30
N GLY A 7 -10.32 15.26 -19.95
CA GLY A 7 -10.98 14.65 -18.79
C GLY A 7 -11.10 13.13 -18.92
N LEU A 8 -11.52 12.63 -20.10
CA LEU A 8 -11.60 11.20 -20.39
C LEU A 8 -10.23 10.52 -20.34
N LEU A 9 -9.19 11.17 -20.89
CA LEU A 9 -7.82 10.66 -20.85
C LEU A 9 -7.29 10.56 -19.41
N LEU A 10 -7.55 11.56 -18.57
CA LEU A 10 -7.19 11.54 -17.14
C LEU A 10 -7.94 10.46 -16.36
N LEU A 11 -9.20 10.19 -16.73
CA LEU A 11 -10.00 9.12 -16.15
C LEU A 11 -9.42 7.73 -16.49
N VAL A 12 -8.95 7.55 -17.73
CA VAL A 12 -8.24 6.34 -18.17
C VAL A 12 -6.90 6.19 -17.45
N PHE A 13 -6.14 7.28 -17.25
CA PHE A 13 -4.91 7.25 -16.45
C PHE A 13 -5.18 6.89 -14.98
N HIS A 14 -6.28 7.35 -14.40
CA HIS A 14 -6.69 6.96 -13.06
C HIS A 14 -7.05 5.46 -12.97
N TRP A 15 -7.72 4.92 -13.99
CA TRP A 15 -8.06 3.49 -14.04
C TRP A 15 -6.82 2.60 -14.30
N ARG A 16 -5.79 3.13 -14.94
CA ARG A 16 -4.55 2.40 -15.28
C ARG A 16 -3.35 3.01 -14.55
N PRO A 17 -3.18 2.75 -13.23
CA PRO A 17 -2.06 3.30 -12.45
C PRO A 17 -0.68 2.91 -13.01
N ARG A 18 -0.58 1.79 -13.74
CA ARG A 18 0.63 1.36 -14.46
C ARG A 18 1.15 2.42 -15.44
N LEU A 19 0.27 3.10 -16.17
CA LEU A 19 0.66 4.13 -17.14
C LEU A 19 1.20 5.39 -16.44
N SER A 20 0.58 5.77 -15.32
CA SER A 20 1.00 6.90 -14.50
C SER A 20 2.41 6.72 -13.94
N ILE A 21 2.75 5.49 -13.54
CA ILE A 21 4.07 5.16 -12.96
C ILE A 21 5.13 5.02 -14.05
N LEU A 22 4.80 4.41 -15.19
CA LEU A 22 5.70 4.32 -16.34
C LEU A 22 6.09 5.71 -16.87
N LEU A 23 5.21 6.71 -16.72
CA LEU A 23 5.47 8.10 -17.08
C LEU A 23 6.28 8.88 -16.03
N ARG A 24 6.23 8.50 -14.75
CA ARG A 24 6.87 9.25 -13.64
C ARG A 24 8.18 8.63 -13.13
N CYS A 25 8.45 7.35 -13.41
CA CYS A 25 9.55 6.62 -12.78
C CYS A 25 10.59 6.12 -13.81
N CYS A 26 11.85 6.09 -13.40
CA CYS A 26 12.93 5.45 -14.13
C CYS A 26 13.22 4.06 -13.56
N SER A 27 13.73 3.15 -14.39
CA SER A 27 14.15 1.82 -13.91
C SER A 27 15.43 1.95 -13.09
N CYS A 28 15.38 1.50 -11.83
CA CYS A 28 16.48 1.57 -10.87
C CYS A 28 16.78 0.17 -10.32
N PRO A 29 18.02 -0.11 -9.89
CA PRO A 29 18.32 -1.35 -9.18
C PRO A 29 17.53 -1.43 -7.88
N LEU A 30 17.12 -2.65 -7.50
CA LEU A 30 16.23 -2.92 -6.37
C LEU A 30 16.75 -2.33 -5.04
N ALA A 31 18.07 -2.25 -4.90
CA ALA A 31 18.76 -1.70 -3.74
C ALA A 31 18.60 -0.17 -3.55
N LEU A 32 18.19 0.56 -4.59
CA LEU A 32 18.04 2.02 -4.58
C LEU A 32 16.60 2.47 -4.86
N ALA A 33 15.67 1.54 -5.12
CA ALA A 33 14.31 1.88 -5.52
C ALA A 33 13.46 2.40 -4.35
N ASP A 34 12.87 3.58 -4.52
CA ASP A 34 11.90 4.16 -3.56
C ASP A 34 10.48 3.62 -3.79
N ILE A 35 10.20 3.17 -5.02
CA ILE A 35 8.93 2.58 -5.43
C ILE A 35 9.20 1.21 -6.02
N LEU A 36 8.51 0.19 -5.51
CA LEU A 36 8.56 -1.18 -6.00
C LEU A 36 7.24 -1.53 -6.69
N LEU A 37 7.39 -2.23 -7.81
CA LEU A 37 6.26 -2.78 -8.56
C LEU A 37 6.25 -4.30 -8.35
N ILE A 38 5.36 -4.74 -7.47
CA ILE A 38 5.18 -6.15 -7.10
C ILE A 38 4.26 -6.78 -8.13
N ARG A 39 4.63 -7.96 -8.62
CA ARG A 39 3.78 -8.76 -9.49
C ARG A 39 3.25 -9.95 -8.69
N ASP A 40 1.93 -10.06 -8.57
CA ASP A 40 1.30 -11.22 -7.97
C ASP A 40 1.36 -12.43 -8.93
N SER A 41 1.18 -13.62 -8.38
CA SER A 41 1.02 -14.91 -9.05
C SER A 41 -0.02 -14.89 -10.18
N PHE A 42 -1.07 -14.07 -10.05
CA PHE A 42 -2.10 -13.86 -11.07
C PHE A 42 -1.72 -12.84 -12.16
N GLY A 43 -0.52 -12.25 -12.11
CA GLY A 43 -0.02 -11.29 -13.09
C GLY A 43 -0.47 -9.84 -12.87
N GLU A 44 -1.25 -9.60 -11.82
CA GLU A 44 -1.58 -8.26 -11.34
C GLU A 44 -0.35 -7.55 -10.78
N GLN A 45 -0.30 -6.22 -10.91
CA GLN A 45 0.85 -5.41 -10.53
C GLN A 45 0.42 -4.40 -9.49
N HIS A 46 1.04 -4.49 -8.32
CA HIS A 46 0.79 -3.63 -7.17
C HIS A 46 1.99 -2.74 -6.93
N VAL A 47 1.72 -1.51 -6.53
CA VAL A 47 2.73 -0.47 -6.39
C VAL A 47 2.87 -0.20 -4.92
N VAL A 48 4.07 -0.40 -4.39
CA VAL A 48 4.36 -0.27 -2.97
C VAL A 48 5.55 0.67 -2.80
N GLU A 49 5.44 1.55 -1.81
CA GLU A 49 6.52 2.46 -1.42
C GLU A 49 7.47 1.76 -0.44
N VAL A 50 8.76 1.94 -0.65
CA VAL A 50 9.80 1.40 0.23
C VAL A 50 10.02 2.38 1.37
N LEU A 51 9.81 1.90 2.60
CA LEU A 51 10.09 2.65 3.80
C LEU A 51 11.52 2.36 4.26
N THR A 52 12.23 3.41 4.66
CA THR A 52 13.58 3.29 5.22
C THR A 52 13.55 3.75 6.67
N GLU A 53 13.82 2.84 7.59
CA GLU A 53 13.96 3.16 9.02
C GLU A 53 15.45 3.21 9.39
N GLU A 54 15.86 4.27 10.09
CA GLU A 54 17.19 4.37 10.66
C GLU A 54 17.29 3.52 11.92
N MET A 55 18.20 2.54 11.91
CA MET A 55 18.46 1.71 13.09
C MET A 55 19.51 2.40 13.98
N ASP A 56 19.05 3.19 14.95
CA ASP A 56 19.93 3.70 16.01
C ASP A 56 20.17 2.56 17.02
N GLU A 57 21.35 1.98 17.01
CA GLU A 57 21.78 1.04 18.04
C GLU A 57 21.96 1.83 19.34
N GLY A 58 21.25 1.40 20.39
CA GLY A 58 21.42 1.97 21.72
C GLY A 58 22.90 1.93 22.09
N ARG A 59 23.46 3.10 22.39
CA ARG A 59 24.85 3.30 22.79
C ARG A 59 25.16 2.40 24.01
N SER A 60 25.82 1.28 23.78
CA SER A 60 26.50 0.55 24.85
C SER A 60 27.87 1.19 25.02
N ASP A 61 28.01 2.00 26.08
CA ASP A 61 29.30 2.48 26.54
C ASP A 61 30.07 1.29 27.13
N THR A 62 30.94 0.68 26.32
CA THR A 62 32.09 -0.08 26.83
C THR A 62 33.20 -0.04 25.80
N ASP A 63 34.22 0.78 26.08
CA ASP A 63 35.47 0.85 25.34
C ASP A 63 36.14 -0.53 25.25
N SER A 64 36.48 -0.99 24.04
CA SER A 64 37.89 -1.07 23.57
C SER A 64 38.04 -1.79 22.23
N HIS A 65 38.64 -1.07 21.27
CA HIS A 65 39.49 -1.52 20.16
C HIS A 65 39.10 -2.78 19.35
N HIS A 66 38.25 -2.61 18.32
CA HIS A 66 38.54 -3.14 16.98
C HIS A 66 37.77 -2.33 15.93
N SER A 67 38.51 -1.78 14.99
CA SER A 67 38.01 -1.09 13.80
C SER A 67 37.15 -2.03 12.95
N ASN A 68 35.82 -1.90 13.03
CA ASN A 68 34.94 -2.24 11.93
C ASN A 68 33.86 -1.16 11.83
N VAL A 69 33.80 -0.57 10.64
CA VAL A 69 32.87 0.44 10.17
C VAL A 69 31.49 0.30 10.83
N PHE A 70 31.18 1.22 11.76
CA PHE A 70 29.86 1.39 12.36
C PHE A 70 28.89 1.83 11.26
N GLN A 71 28.33 0.85 10.55
CA GLN A 71 27.41 1.08 9.46
C GLN A 71 26.03 1.31 10.10
N LYS A 72 25.54 2.56 10.07
CA LYS A 72 24.11 2.85 10.26
C LYS A 72 23.35 1.93 9.28
N THR A 73 22.84 0.79 9.75
CA THR A 73 22.13 -0.12 8.86
C THR A 73 20.74 0.48 8.65
N LEU A 74 20.59 1.20 7.54
CA LEU A 74 19.30 1.66 7.06
C LEU A 74 18.46 0.43 6.74
N LEU A 75 17.45 0.14 7.56
CA LEU A 75 16.56 -0.99 7.36
C LEU A 75 15.52 -0.58 6.32
N ARG A 76 15.71 -1.04 5.09
CA ARG A 76 14.72 -0.86 4.01
C ARG A 76 13.70 -1.99 4.05
N TYR A 77 12.43 -1.64 4.13
CA TYR A 77 11.35 -2.61 4.08
C TYR A 77 10.13 -2.06 3.35
N TYR A 78 9.27 -2.95 2.89
CA TYR A 78 7.96 -2.58 2.39
C TYR A 78 6.88 -3.46 2.99
N LEU A 79 5.65 -2.98 2.98
CA LEU A 79 4.47 -3.70 3.45
C LEU A 79 3.60 -4.07 2.25
N TYR A 80 3.38 -5.37 2.07
CA TYR A 80 2.48 -5.88 1.04
C TYR A 80 1.50 -6.86 1.68
N GLU A 81 0.19 -6.59 1.53
CA GLU A 81 -0.88 -7.42 2.11
C GLU A 81 -0.74 -7.67 3.62
N GLY A 82 -0.16 -6.72 4.36
CA GLY A 82 0.07 -6.85 5.80
C GLY A 82 1.32 -7.66 6.18
N LEU A 83 2.06 -8.19 5.19
CA LEU A 83 3.36 -8.83 5.39
C LEU A 83 4.48 -7.82 5.18
N ARG A 84 5.44 -7.83 6.11
CA ARG A 84 6.66 -7.01 6.03
C ARG A 84 7.74 -7.77 5.26
N TYR A 85 8.31 -7.10 4.26
CA TYR A 85 9.44 -7.59 3.47
C TYR A 85 10.65 -6.72 3.73
N VAL A 86 11.76 -7.32 4.12
CA VAL A 86 13.00 -6.62 4.48
C VAL A 86 14.06 -6.88 3.40
N TRP A 87 14.85 -5.85 3.10
CA TRP A 87 15.99 -5.97 2.20
C TRP A 87 17.14 -6.76 2.84
N LEU A 88 17.60 -7.82 2.18
CA LEU A 88 18.79 -8.57 2.60
C LEU A 88 19.94 -8.33 1.62
N ASP A 89 20.97 -7.60 2.05
CA ASP A 89 22.18 -7.34 1.25
C ASP A 89 22.88 -8.62 0.78
N ARG A 90 22.85 -9.69 1.61
CA ARG A 90 23.47 -10.98 1.28
C ARG A 90 22.82 -11.69 0.10
N LYS A 91 21.51 -11.51 -0.09
CA LYS A 91 20.73 -12.15 -1.15
C LYS A 91 20.43 -11.19 -2.31
N GLY A 92 20.63 -9.88 -2.13
CA GLY A 92 20.29 -8.86 -3.11
C GLY A 92 18.80 -8.80 -3.42
N ALA A 93 17.96 -9.21 -2.48
CA ALA A 93 16.51 -9.36 -2.67
C ALA A 93 15.74 -8.98 -1.40
N TYR A 94 14.48 -8.60 -1.60
CA TYR A 94 13.51 -8.45 -0.51
C TYR A 94 12.96 -9.82 -0.12
N CYS A 95 13.07 -10.17 1.16
CA CYS A 95 12.51 -11.41 1.69
C CYS A 95 11.44 -11.10 2.74
N PRO A 96 10.38 -11.93 2.82
CA PRO A 96 9.41 -11.79 3.89
C PRO A 96 10.09 -12.04 5.24
N VAL A 97 9.72 -11.26 6.25
CA VAL A 97 10.31 -11.36 7.59
C VAL A 97 10.10 -12.77 8.20
N SER A 98 9.02 -13.48 7.84
CA SER A 98 8.74 -14.85 8.28
C SER A 98 9.85 -15.85 7.91
N VAL A 99 10.44 -15.72 6.73
CA VAL A 99 11.50 -16.61 6.23
C VAL A 99 12.79 -16.47 7.05
N LEU A 100 12.99 -15.35 7.76
CA LEU A 100 14.14 -15.17 8.64
C LEU A 100 14.11 -16.11 9.86
N SER A 101 12.96 -16.73 10.16
CA SER A 101 12.76 -17.64 11.28
C SER A 101 12.58 -19.11 10.89
N GLU A 102 12.62 -19.45 9.60
CA GLU A 102 12.36 -20.83 9.14
C GLU A 102 13.56 -21.77 9.32
N ASP A 103 14.78 -21.25 9.52
CA ASP A 103 16.00 -22.06 9.67
C ASP A 103 16.18 -22.70 11.07
N TRP A 104 15.11 -22.76 11.88
CA TRP A 104 15.21 -23.20 13.27
C TRP A 104 15.02 -24.71 13.39
N THR A 105 16.05 -25.40 13.89
CA THR A 105 15.94 -26.84 14.16
C THR A 105 15.20 -27.07 15.49
N CYS A 106 14.49 -28.20 15.66
CA CYS A 106 13.87 -28.56 16.94
C CYS A 106 14.86 -28.55 18.14
N LYS A 107 16.16 -28.78 17.86
CA LYS A 107 17.24 -28.67 18.84
C LYS A 107 17.44 -27.23 19.32
N ASP A 108 17.38 -26.26 18.42
CA ASP A 108 17.54 -24.85 18.73
C ASP A 108 16.33 -24.38 19.55
N LEU A 109 15.12 -24.78 19.15
CA LEU A 109 13.89 -24.49 19.90
C LEU A 109 13.94 -24.96 21.36
N HIS A 110 14.50 -26.15 21.61
CA HIS A 110 14.70 -26.66 22.97
C HIS A 110 15.77 -25.88 23.75
N GLY A 111 16.73 -25.23 23.08
CA GLY A 111 17.71 -24.33 23.70
C GLY A 111 17.11 -23.02 24.21
N PHE A 112 16.01 -22.55 23.59
CA PHE A 112 15.32 -21.31 23.97
C PHE A 112 14.39 -21.44 25.18
N GLN A 113 14.53 -22.49 26.02
CA GLN A 113 13.72 -22.69 27.23
C GLN A 113 13.77 -21.52 28.22
N ARG A 114 14.83 -20.70 28.19
CA ARG A 114 14.98 -19.49 29.02
C ARG A 114 14.43 -18.21 28.37
N GLY A 115 13.84 -18.29 27.18
CA GLY A 115 13.42 -17.13 26.41
C GLY A 115 14.58 -16.45 25.67
N LEU A 116 14.26 -15.40 24.92
CA LEU A 116 15.23 -14.58 24.19
C LEU A 116 15.90 -13.56 25.11
N SER A 117 17.15 -13.20 24.81
CA SER A 117 17.82 -12.10 25.50
C SER A 117 17.12 -10.76 25.25
N LEU A 118 17.31 -9.78 26.14
CA LEU A 118 16.71 -8.45 25.98
C LEU A 118 17.16 -7.79 24.66
N GLU A 119 18.43 -7.95 24.29
CA GLU A 119 19.00 -7.43 23.04
C GLU A 119 18.35 -8.09 21.82
N GLU A 120 18.18 -9.42 21.84
CA GLU A 120 17.50 -10.15 20.77
C GLU A 120 16.02 -9.75 20.66
N GLN A 121 15.34 -9.52 21.80
CA GLN A 121 13.96 -9.05 21.81
C GLN A 121 13.83 -7.66 21.19
N VAL A 122 14.75 -6.74 21.51
CA VAL A 122 14.76 -5.38 20.96
C VAL A 122 15.03 -5.42 19.45
N LEU A 123 16.04 -6.18 19.02
CA LEU A 123 16.37 -6.33 17.60
C LEU A 123 15.20 -6.94 16.82
N ARG A 124 14.60 -8.03 17.32
CA ARG A 124 13.44 -8.65 16.67
C ARG A 124 12.23 -7.72 16.68
N ARG A 125 11.95 -7.00 17.76
CA ARG A 125 10.85 -6.03 17.77
C ARG A 125 11.02 -4.94 16.71
N ARG A 126 12.25 -4.53 16.40
CA ARG A 126 12.52 -3.60 15.30
C ARG A 126 12.32 -4.23 13.91
N ILE A 127 12.78 -5.46 13.70
CA ILE A 127 12.62 -6.18 12.42
C ILE A 127 11.15 -6.56 12.15
N TYR A 128 10.47 -7.13 13.14
CA TYR A 128 9.08 -7.59 13.00
C TYR A 128 8.07 -6.45 13.11
N GLY A 129 8.43 -5.35 13.78
CA GLY A 129 7.51 -4.26 14.09
C GLY A 129 6.59 -4.58 15.28
N PRO A 130 5.67 -3.67 15.61
CA PRO A 130 4.68 -3.91 16.66
C PRO A 130 3.72 -5.04 16.25
N ASN A 131 3.34 -5.89 17.21
CA ASN A 131 2.28 -6.88 17.01
C ASN A 131 0.90 -6.20 17.07
N LEU A 132 0.59 -5.38 16.07
CA LEU A 132 -0.67 -4.65 15.93
C LEU A 132 -1.27 -4.95 14.56
N ILE A 133 -2.52 -5.39 14.54
CA ILE A 133 -3.28 -5.53 13.31
C ILE A 133 -3.96 -4.18 13.07
N ASP A 134 -3.26 -3.29 12.36
CA ASP A 134 -3.82 -2.03 11.93
C ASP A 134 -4.42 -2.19 10.53
N VAL A 135 -5.75 -2.18 10.45
CA VAL A 135 -6.47 -2.29 9.16
C VAL A 135 -6.63 -0.87 8.61
N PRO A 136 -5.94 -0.50 7.50
CA PRO A 136 -5.98 0.86 7.00
C PRO A 136 -7.39 1.21 6.54
N VAL A 137 -8.05 2.10 7.28
CA VAL A 137 -9.35 2.65 6.91
C VAL A 137 -9.14 3.59 5.72
N LYS A 138 -9.51 3.16 4.51
CA LYS A 138 -9.52 4.04 3.34
C LYS A 138 -10.36 5.31 3.65
N SER A 139 -9.81 6.48 3.35
CA SER A 139 -10.50 7.77 3.50
C SER A 139 -11.84 7.81 2.75
N TYR A 140 -12.84 8.47 3.35
CA TYR A 140 -14.18 8.63 2.76
C TYR A 140 -14.15 9.21 1.35
N MET A 141 -13.31 10.23 1.13
CA MET A 141 -13.20 10.88 -0.18
C MET A 141 -12.67 9.91 -1.23
N ARG A 142 -11.65 9.13 -0.90
CA ARG A 142 -11.10 8.12 -1.81
C ARG A 142 -12.15 7.10 -2.20
N LEU A 143 -12.99 6.67 -1.26
CA LEU A 143 -14.07 5.73 -1.52
C LEU A 143 -15.15 6.32 -2.43
N LEU A 144 -15.56 7.56 -2.17
CA LEU A 144 -16.54 8.27 -2.99
C LEU A 144 -16.02 8.48 -4.41
N PHE A 145 -14.74 8.84 -4.57
CA PHE A 145 -14.12 8.95 -5.89
C PHE A 145 -14.03 7.60 -6.61
N GLU A 146 -13.64 6.51 -5.92
CA GLU A 146 -13.63 5.16 -6.49
C GLU A 146 -15.04 4.75 -6.98
N GLU A 147 -16.09 5.08 -6.21
CA GLU A 147 -17.48 4.80 -6.55
C GLU A 147 -17.96 5.65 -7.74
N VAL A 148 -17.76 6.97 -7.73
CA VAL A 148 -18.20 7.89 -8.80
C VAL A 148 -17.50 7.60 -10.14
N LEU A 149 -16.24 7.14 -10.09
CA LEU A 149 -15.50 6.74 -11.28
C LEU A 149 -15.88 5.35 -11.82
N ASN A 150 -16.76 4.64 -11.13
CA ASN A 150 -17.30 3.38 -11.62
C ASN A 150 -18.04 3.63 -12.96
N PRO A 151 -17.84 2.76 -13.97
CA PRO A 151 -18.38 2.96 -15.32
C PRO A 151 -19.90 3.13 -15.34
N PHE A 152 -20.60 2.54 -14.37
CA PHE A 152 -22.04 2.72 -14.21
C PHE A 152 -22.42 4.18 -13.92
N TYR A 153 -21.80 4.82 -12.93
CA TYR A 153 -22.13 6.21 -12.57
C TYR A 153 -21.64 7.21 -13.62
N VAL A 154 -20.52 6.93 -14.29
CA VAL A 154 -20.07 7.75 -15.43
C VAL A 154 -21.13 7.77 -16.54
N PHE A 155 -21.68 6.59 -16.89
CA PHE A 155 -22.77 6.48 -17.86
C PHE A 155 -24.05 7.20 -17.38
N GLN A 156 -24.35 7.12 -16.09
CA GLN A 156 -25.50 7.79 -15.48
C GLN A 156 -25.41 9.31 -15.57
N VAL A 157 -24.23 9.90 -15.31
CA VAL A 157 -23.99 11.35 -15.46
C VAL A 157 -24.11 11.76 -16.93
N CYS A 158 -23.52 11.01 -17.86
CA CYS A 158 -23.67 11.26 -19.29
C CYS A 158 -25.15 11.24 -19.72
N SER A 159 -25.94 10.30 -19.17
CA SER A 159 -27.37 10.20 -19.44
C SER A 159 -28.12 11.43 -18.90
N ILE A 160 -27.87 11.87 -17.66
CA ILE A 160 -28.50 13.08 -17.11
C ILE A 160 -28.20 14.32 -17.99
N ILE A 161 -26.95 14.45 -18.46
CA ILE A 161 -26.54 15.56 -19.33
C ILE A 161 -27.31 15.52 -20.67
N LEU A 162 -27.38 14.35 -21.32
CA LEU A 162 -28.11 14.20 -22.59
C LEU A 162 -29.59 14.58 -22.44
N TRP A 163 -30.26 14.07 -21.41
CA TRP A 163 -31.68 14.35 -21.17
C TRP A 163 -31.93 15.83 -20.81
N THR A 164 -30.96 16.49 -20.20
CA THR A 164 -31.03 17.93 -19.92
C THR A 164 -30.90 18.76 -21.22
N ILE A 165 -30.01 18.36 -22.13
CA ILE A 165 -29.83 19.01 -23.45
C ILE A 165 -31.09 18.86 -24.31
N ASP A 166 -31.73 17.70 -24.25
CA ASP A 166 -32.99 17.44 -24.97
C ASP A 166 -34.22 18.07 -24.29
N ASN A 167 -34.03 18.95 -23.29
CA ASN A 167 -35.08 19.63 -22.51
C ASN A 167 -36.01 18.72 -21.71
N TYR A 168 -35.61 17.47 -21.42
CA TYR A 168 -36.35 16.52 -20.59
C TYR A 168 -35.94 16.60 -19.11
N TYR A 169 -36.09 17.79 -18.51
CA TYR A 169 -35.64 18.09 -17.14
C TYR A 169 -36.29 17.20 -16.06
N TYR A 170 -37.55 16.79 -16.23
CA TYR A 170 -38.26 15.95 -15.25
C TYR A 170 -37.65 14.55 -15.14
N TYR A 171 -37.28 13.93 -16.25
CA TYR A 171 -36.64 12.63 -16.24
C TYR A 171 -35.20 12.72 -15.73
N ALA A 172 -34.47 13.77 -16.13
CA ALA A 172 -33.12 14.04 -15.63
C ALA A 172 -33.10 14.21 -14.10
N SER A 173 -34.08 14.92 -13.52
CA SER A 173 -34.17 15.10 -12.07
C SER A 173 -34.53 13.81 -11.32
N CYS A 174 -35.42 12.97 -11.87
CA CYS A 174 -35.69 11.65 -11.30
C CYS A 174 -34.44 10.77 -11.23
N ILE A 175 -33.67 10.70 -12.33
CA ILE A 175 -32.42 9.93 -12.37
C ILE A 175 -31.41 10.50 -11.37
N LEU A 176 -31.26 11.82 -11.29
CA LEU A 176 -30.38 12.48 -10.32
C LEU A 176 -30.74 12.10 -8.87
N ILE A 177 -32.03 12.17 -8.50
CA ILE A 177 -32.49 11.86 -7.14
C ILE A 177 -32.20 10.40 -6.79
N ILE A 178 -32.50 9.45 -7.70
CA ILE A 178 -32.23 8.03 -7.50
C ILE A 178 -30.72 7.79 -7.33
N SER A 179 -29.88 8.47 -8.13
CA SER A 179 -28.42 8.40 -8.03
C SER A 179 -27.92 8.83 -6.65
N ILE A 180 -28.38 9.99 -6.16
CA ILE A 180 -27.98 10.54 -4.86
C ILE A 180 -28.40 9.61 -3.72
N LEU A 181 -29.63 9.08 -3.77
CA LEU A 181 -30.12 8.13 -2.77
C LEU A 181 -29.30 6.83 -2.78
N SER A 182 -28.99 6.28 -3.96
CA SER A 182 -28.18 5.07 -4.10
C SER A 182 -26.78 5.24 -3.51
N ILE A 183 -26.09 6.34 -3.84
CA ILE A 183 -24.76 6.66 -3.29
C ILE A 183 -24.84 6.86 -1.77
N SER A 184 -25.88 7.54 -1.29
CA SER A 184 -26.07 7.78 0.15
C SER A 184 -26.26 6.47 0.93
N ILE A 185 -27.05 5.54 0.40
CA ILE A 185 -27.26 4.20 0.99
C ILE A 185 -25.94 3.41 0.97
N SER A 186 -25.24 3.38 -0.15
CA SER A 186 -23.95 2.68 -0.29
C SER A 186 -22.92 3.19 0.73
N LEU A 187 -22.78 4.52 0.86
CA LEU A 187 -21.91 5.13 1.88
C LEU A 187 -22.33 4.79 3.31
N HIS A 188 -23.64 4.71 3.56
CA HIS A 188 -24.15 4.36 4.89
C HIS A 188 -23.90 2.88 5.23
N GLU A 189 -24.06 1.97 4.27
CA GLU A 189 -23.77 0.55 4.43
C GLU A 189 -22.29 0.31 4.68
N ILE A 190 -21.42 0.96 3.89
CA ILE A 190 -19.97 0.90 4.09
C ILE A 190 -19.59 1.41 5.49
N ARG A 191 -20.22 2.49 5.97
CA ARG A 191 -20.01 3.01 7.31
C ARG A 191 -20.41 1.98 8.38
N LYS A 192 -21.53 1.28 8.20
CA LYS A 192 -22.01 0.27 9.16
C LYS A 192 -21.13 -0.97 9.21
N VAL A 193 -20.54 -1.36 8.08
CA VAL A 193 -19.69 -2.55 7.99
C VAL A 193 -18.27 -2.31 8.52
N ARG A 194 -17.79 -1.06 8.45
CA ARG A 194 -16.40 -0.71 8.82
C ARG A 194 -16.25 -0.15 10.25
N LEU A 195 -17.35 0.20 10.93
CA LEU A 195 -17.40 0.54 12.36
C LEU A 195 -17.78 -0.70 13.18
#